data_AF-A0A6G3X9W5-F1
#
_entry.id   AF-A0A6G3X9W5-F1
#
_cell.length_a   1.000
_cell.length_b   1.000
_cell.length_c   1.000
_cell.angle_alpha   90.00
_cell.angle_beta   90.00
_cell.angle_gamma   90.00
#
_symmetry.space_group_name_H-M   'P 1'
#
loop_
_entity.id
_entity.type
_entity.pdbx_description
1 polymer ?
#
loop_
_entity_poly.entity_id
_entity_poly.type
_entity_poly.pdbx_seq_one_letter_code
_entity_poly.pdbx_strand_id
1 'polypeptide(L)'
;GFVTAGHCGGAGQSVRGWDGSAIGNFQGSSFPGDDYAWVNVANGWWTVPVVIGWGTVSDQLVRGSNEAPIGASICRSGSTTHWHCGNVLAKNETVNYSQGAVHQMTKTSVCAEGGDSGGSFISGDQAQGV
;
A
#
# COMPACT_ATOMS: atom_id res chain seq x y z
N GLY A 1 -1.54 10.57 9.26
CA GLY A 1 -0.76 10.31 8.03
C GLY A 1 -1.03 8.91 7.55
N PHE A 2 -0.52 8.52 6.39
CA PHE A 2 -0.66 7.17 5.85
C PHE A 2 0.66 6.67 5.26
N VAL A 3 0.83 5.36 5.24
CA VAL A 3 1.96 4.69 4.57
C VAL A 3 1.63 4.44 3.11
N THR A 4 2.64 4.46 2.25
CA THR A 4 2.54 4.17 0.81
C THR A 4 3.90 3.66 0.32
N ALA A 5 4.04 3.35 -0.97
CA ALA A 5 5.30 2.90 -1.55
C ALA A 5 6.29 4.07 -1.70
N GLY A 6 7.58 3.79 -1.50
CA GLY A 6 8.66 4.78 -1.61
C GLY A 6 8.83 5.31 -3.03
N HIS A 7 8.66 4.43 -4.03
CA HIS A 7 8.75 4.83 -5.43
C HIS A 7 7.62 5.77 -5.90
N CYS A 8 6.56 5.95 -5.11
CA CYS A 8 5.48 6.90 -5.42
C CYS A 8 5.91 8.37 -5.24
N GLY A 9 6.93 8.64 -4.42
CA GLY A 9 7.42 10.00 -4.19
C GLY A 9 8.51 10.10 -3.13
N GLY A 10 9.38 11.10 -3.31
CA GLY A 10 10.46 11.44 -2.39
C GLY A 10 10.05 12.43 -1.30
N ALA A 11 10.86 12.51 -0.23
CA ALA A 11 10.62 13.43 0.88
C ALA A 11 10.44 14.89 0.42
N GLY A 12 9.46 15.58 0.98
CA GLY A 12 9.09 16.95 0.63
C GLY A 12 8.12 17.09 -0.55
N GLN A 13 7.92 16.05 -1.37
CA GLN A 13 6.96 16.11 -2.48
C GLN A 13 5.51 16.21 -1.97
N SER A 14 4.70 17.01 -2.68
CA SER A 14 3.30 17.25 -2.34
C SER A 14 2.40 16.08 -2.74
N VAL A 15 1.41 15.77 -1.92
CA VAL A 15 0.35 14.80 -2.21
C VAL A 15 -0.98 15.53 -2.41
N ARG A 16 -1.73 15.11 -3.43
CA ARG A 16 -3.06 15.64 -3.74
C ARG A 16 -4.13 14.58 -3.60
N GLY A 17 -5.32 15.01 -3.22
CA GLY A 17 -6.51 14.16 -3.17
C GLY A 17 -7.09 13.89 -4.55
N TRP A 18 -8.08 13.00 -4.58
CA TRP A 18 -8.84 12.68 -5.79
C TRP A 18 -9.57 13.90 -6.36
N ASP A 19 -9.83 14.92 -5.54
CA ASP A 19 -10.42 16.22 -5.91
C ASP A 19 -9.36 17.27 -6.34
N GLY A 20 -8.08 16.89 -6.38
CA GLY A 20 -6.95 17.75 -6.72
C GLY A 20 -6.49 18.69 -5.60
N SER A 21 -7.19 18.73 -4.46
CA SER A 21 -6.81 19.55 -3.31
C SER A 21 -5.56 19.00 -2.63
N ALA A 22 -4.82 19.85 -1.93
CA ALA A 22 -3.57 19.45 -1.27
C ALA A 22 -3.87 18.64 0.00
N ILE A 23 -3.42 17.39 0.08
CA ILE A 23 -3.51 16.56 1.28
C ILE A 23 -2.38 16.88 2.25
N GLY A 24 -1.16 17.00 1.74
CA GLY A 24 0.04 17.14 2.56
C GLY A 24 1.28 16.80 1.77
N ASN A 25 2.26 16.15 2.41
CA ASN A 25 3.55 15.86 1.79
C ASN A 25 4.19 14.58 2.33
N PHE A 26 5.07 13.99 1.52
CA PHE A 26 5.96 12.91 1.94
C PHE A 26 6.93 13.42 3.00
N GLN A 27 6.98 12.78 4.16
CA GLN A 27 7.90 13.14 5.24
C GLN A 27 9.14 12.25 5.28
N GLY A 28 8.99 11.01 4.81
CA GLY A 28 10.08 10.07 4.59
C GLY A 28 9.72 9.12 3.45
N SER A 29 10.73 8.72 2.70
CA SER A 29 10.62 7.77 1.59
C SER A 29 11.97 7.06 1.41
N SER A 30 11.92 5.74 1.19
CA SER A 30 13.08 4.90 0.91
C SER A 30 12.78 4.03 -0.32
N PHE A 31 13.55 4.23 -1.38
CA PHE A 31 13.54 3.45 -2.62
C PHE A 31 14.76 3.80 -3.49
N PRO A 32 15.50 2.84 -4.08
CA PRO A 32 15.36 1.38 -3.94
C PRO A 32 16.02 0.84 -2.64
N GLY A 33 16.24 -0.47 -2.54
CA GLY A 33 16.69 -1.18 -1.34
C GLY A 33 15.50 -1.69 -0.53
N ASP A 34 14.70 -0.74 -0.07
CA ASP A 34 13.34 -0.95 0.46
C ASP A 34 12.33 -0.20 -0.45
N ASP A 35 11.03 -0.33 -0.17
CA ASP A 35 10.00 0.43 -0.89
C ASP A 35 8.85 0.85 0.04
N TYR A 36 9.11 1.90 0.84
CA TYR A 36 8.10 2.46 1.72
C TYR A 36 8.26 3.97 1.87
N ALA A 37 7.15 4.62 2.17
CA ALA A 37 7.06 6.03 2.47
C ALA A 37 5.96 6.31 3.49
N TRP A 38 6.03 7.48 4.12
CA TRP A 38 4.97 8.01 4.96
C TRP A 38 4.61 9.44 4.58
N VAL A 39 3.31 9.67 4.44
CA VAL A 39 2.73 10.96 4.09
C VAL A 39 2.10 11.60 5.33
N ASN A 40 2.51 12.83 5.64
CA ASN A 40 1.79 13.66 6.58
C ASN A 40 0.49 14.14 5.93
N VAL A 41 -0.61 14.04 6.68
CA VAL A 41 -1.94 14.49 6.25
C VAL A 41 -2.23 15.80 7.00
N ALA A 42 -2.58 16.83 6.25
CA ALA A 42 -2.82 18.19 6.71
C ALA A 42 -4.01 18.80 5.94
N ASN A 43 -4.13 20.14 5.95
CA ASN A 43 -5.06 20.89 5.09
C ASN A 43 -6.55 20.47 5.22
N GLY A 44 -6.97 20.07 6.42
CA GLY A 44 -8.35 19.65 6.70
C GLY A 44 -8.69 18.21 6.29
N TRP A 45 -7.74 17.46 5.73
CA TRP A 45 -7.88 16.03 5.50
C TRP A 45 -7.69 15.23 6.79
N TRP A 46 -8.30 14.05 6.87
CA TRP A 46 -8.16 13.11 7.99
C TRP A 46 -8.04 11.68 7.48
N THR A 47 -7.56 10.80 8.35
CA THR A 47 -7.47 9.36 8.07
C THR A 47 -8.52 8.60 8.87
N VAL A 48 -8.99 7.50 8.30
CA VAL A 48 -9.87 6.52 8.95
C VAL A 48 -9.26 5.13 8.83
N PRO A 49 -9.50 4.21 9.79
CA PRO A 49 -8.89 2.89 9.81
C PRO A 49 -9.63 1.92 8.88
N VAL A 50 -9.78 2.29 7.61
CA VAL A 50 -10.46 1.45 6.60
C VAL A 50 -9.61 1.27 5.36
N VAL A 51 -9.71 0.08 4.77
CA VAL A 51 -9.30 -0.18 3.39
C VAL A 51 -10.54 -0.10 2.51
N ILE A 52 -10.49 0.72 1.47
CA ILE A 52 -11.61 0.98 0.57
C ILE A 52 -11.90 -0.28 -0.26
N GLY A 53 -13.15 -0.74 -0.26
CA GLY A 53 -13.60 -1.91 -1.03
C GLY A 53 -14.03 -1.58 -2.46
N TRP A 54 -14.03 -0.30 -2.84
CA TRP A 54 -14.41 0.21 -4.17
C TRP A 54 -15.80 -0.24 -4.64
N GLY A 55 -16.71 -0.54 -3.70
CA GLY A 55 -18.03 -1.12 -3.99
C GLY A 55 -18.01 -2.57 -4.50
N THR A 56 -16.83 -3.17 -4.67
CA THR A 56 -16.67 -4.61 -4.97
C THR A 56 -16.93 -5.44 -3.72
N VAL A 57 -16.49 -4.93 -2.58
CA VAL A 57 -16.81 -5.42 -1.23
C VAL A 57 -17.13 -4.22 -0.33
N SER A 58 -17.71 -4.49 0.84
CA SER A 58 -17.78 -3.48 1.91
C SER A 58 -16.38 -3.04 2.32
N ASP A 59 -16.21 -1.77 2.69
CA ASP A 59 -14.95 -1.28 3.25
C ASP A 59 -14.52 -2.11 4.47
N GLN A 60 -13.24 -2.45 4.52
CA GLN A 60 -12.69 -3.33 5.55
C GLN A 60 -12.04 -2.52 6.66
N LEU A 61 -12.43 -2.77 7.91
CA LEU A 61 -11.79 -2.14 9.08
C LEU A 61 -10.41 -2.74 9.32
N VAL A 62 -9.43 -1.87 9.55
CA VAL A 62 -8.09 -2.26 9.99
C VAL A 62 -8.07 -2.29 11.51
N ARG A 63 -7.78 -3.45 12.09
CA ARG A 63 -7.75 -3.68 13.55
C ARG A 63 -6.37 -4.01 14.09
N GLY A 64 -5.42 -4.32 13.22
CA GLY A 64 -4.05 -4.60 13.62
C GLY A 64 -3.15 -4.84 12.41
N SER A 65 -1.98 -5.41 12.70
CA SER A 65 -0.94 -5.71 11.72
C SER A 65 -0.28 -7.06 12.02
N ASN A 66 -1.05 -8.03 12.51
CA ASN A 66 -0.55 -9.38 12.65
C ASN A 66 -0.26 -9.95 11.26
N GLU A 67 1.00 -10.28 11.02
CA GLU A 67 1.49 -10.69 9.71
C GLU A 67 0.98 -12.09 9.36
N ALA A 68 0.38 -12.22 8.18
CA ALA A 68 -0.19 -13.47 7.71
C ALA A 68 0.93 -14.45 7.26
N PRO A 69 0.82 -15.75 7.57
CA PRO A 69 1.78 -16.75 7.11
C PRO A 69 1.64 -17.04 5.61
N ILE A 70 2.65 -17.70 5.02
CA ILE A 70 2.56 -18.24 3.66
C ILE A 70 1.35 -19.19 3.55
N GLY A 71 0.58 -19.07 2.47
CA GLY A 71 -0.66 -19.80 2.22
C GLY A 71 -1.93 -19.07 2.69
N ALA A 72 -1.81 -18.08 3.59
CA ALA A 72 -2.96 -17.30 4.05
C ALA A 72 -3.60 -16.49 2.91
N SER A 73 -4.92 -16.30 3.02
CA SER A 73 -5.66 -15.41 2.12
C SER A 73 -5.21 -13.97 2.31
N ILE A 74 -5.07 -13.24 1.21
CA ILE A 74 -4.72 -11.83 1.25
C ILE A 74 -5.46 -11.10 0.13
N CYS A 75 -5.92 -9.89 0.43
CA CYS A 75 -6.57 -9.02 -0.53
C CYS A 75 -5.79 -7.72 -0.65
N ARG A 76 -5.89 -7.07 -1.79
CA ARG A 76 -5.38 -5.73 -2.02
C ARG A 76 -6.49 -4.78 -2.44
N SER A 77 -6.24 -3.49 -2.24
CA SER A 77 -7.06 -2.40 -2.76
C SER A 77 -6.18 -1.34 -3.44
N GLY A 78 -6.50 -0.96 -4.68
CA GLY A 78 -5.79 0.10 -5.40
C GLY A 78 -6.69 0.82 -6.41
N SER A 79 -6.27 2.00 -6.85
CA SER A 79 -7.09 2.88 -7.70
C SER A 79 -7.24 2.40 -9.14
N THR A 80 -6.37 1.52 -9.63
CA THR A 80 -6.42 1.07 -11.03
C THR A 80 -7.29 -0.16 -11.16
N THR A 81 -7.06 -1.15 -10.30
CA THR A 81 -7.68 -2.48 -10.43
C THR A 81 -8.62 -2.79 -9.26
N HIS A 82 -8.81 -1.87 -8.32
CA HIS A 82 -9.74 -2.01 -7.19
C HIS A 82 -9.40 -3.21 -6.29
N TRP A 83 -10.38 -4.07 -6.00
CA TRP A 83 -10.29 -5.11 -4.98
C TRP A 83 -9.99 -6.48 -5.59
N HIS A 84 -8.85 -7.05 -5.23
CA HIS A 84 -8.45 -8.39 -5.67
C HIS A 84 -7.89 -9.21 -4.52
N CYS A 85 -8.16 -10.51 -4.54
CA CYS A 85 -7.72 -11.43 -3.50
C CYS A 85 -6.98 -12.64 -4.09
N GLY A 86 -6.18 -13.26 -3.24
CA GLY A 86 -5.34 -14.41 -3.54
C GLY A 86 -4.71 -14.91 -2.26
N ASN A 87 -3.47 -15.39 -2.35
CA ASN A 87 -2.74 -15.98 -1.23
C ASN A 87 -1.32 -15.43 -1.14
N VAL A 88 -0.76 -15.44 0.06
CA VAL A 88 0.68 -15.25 0.28
C VAL A 88 1.42 -16.47 -0.26
N LEU A 89 2.36 -16.27 -1.17
CA LEU A 89 3.11 -17.33 -1.84
C LEU A 89 4.52 -17.50 -1.27
N ALA A 90 5.19 -16.40 -0.94
CA ALA A 90 6.54 -16.40 -0.41
C ALA A 90 6.84 -15.10 0.36
N LYS A 91 7.90 -15.12 1.16
CA LYS A 91 8.44 -13.97 1.90
C LYS A 91 9.92 -13.84 1.61
N ASN A 92 10.49 -12.67 1.90
CA ASN A 92 11.88 -12.35 1.66
C ASN A 92 12.29 -12.46 0.17
N GLU A 93 11.41 -12.00 -0.70
CA GLU A 93 11.66 -11.94 -2.14
C GLU A 93 12.45 -10.68 -2.49
N THR A 94 13.25 -10.76 -3.56
CA THR A 94 13.94 -9.60 -4.13
C THR A 94 13.33 -9.27 -5.49
N VAL A 95 12.91 -8.02 -5.67
CA VAL A 95 12.36 -7.50 -6.93
C VAL A 95 13.38 -6.56 -7.55
N ASN A 96 13.74 -6.80 -8.81
CA ASN A 96 14.73 -6.00 -9.53
C ASN A 96 14.02 -4.91 -10.35
N TYR A 97 13.96 -3.68 -9.80
CA TYR A 97 13.49 -2.50 -10.54
C TYR A 97 14.62 -1.92 -11.40
N SER A 98 14.26 -1.05 -12.35
CA SER A 98 15.27 -0.33 -13.15
C SER A 98 16.13 0.62 -12.32
N GLN A 99 15.62 1.12 -11.20
CA GLN A 99 16.33 1.98 -10.25
C GLN A 99 17.24 1.20 -9.30
N GLY A 100 16.96 -0.08 -9.07
CA GLY A 100 17.72 -0.95 -8.16
C GLY A 100 16.90 -2.12 -7.61
N ALA A 101 17.56 -3.03 -6.91
CA ALA A 101 16.88 -4.14 -6.23
C ALA A 101 16.13 -3.64 -4.98
N VAL A 102 14.97 -4.21 -4.72
CA VAL A 102 14.19 -4.05 -3.49
C VAL A 102 14.10 -5.43 -2.82
N HIS A 103 14.41 -5.48 -1.52
CA HIS A 103 14.54 -6.72 -0.77
C HIS A 103 13.38 -6.93 0.22
N GLN A 104 13.35 -8.10 0.85
CA GLN A 104 12.38 -8.43 1.92
C GLN A 104 10.90 -8.34 1.49
N MET A 105 10.60 -8.49 0.20
CA MET A 105 9.24 -8.37 -0.31
C MET A 105 8.40 -9.61 -0.03
N THR A 106 7.09 -9.42 0.12
CA THR A 106 6.12 -10.52 0.18
C THR A 106 5.54 -10.75 -1.21
N LYS A 107 5.63 -11.99 -1.71
CA LYS A 107 5.03 -12.38 -2.98
C LYS A 107 3.64 -12.93 -2.75
N THR A 108 2.69 -12.48 -3.55
CA THR A 108 1.30 -12.93 -3.50
C THR A 108 0.84 -13.41 -4.88
N SER A 109 -0.27 -14.14 -4.94
CA SER A 109 -0.95 -14.46 -6.20
C SER A 109 -1.93 -13.37 -6.67
N VAL A 110 -2.00 -12.25 -5.95
CA VAL A 110 -2.94 -11.15 -6.26
C VAL A 110 -2.42 -10.38 -7.46
N CYS A 111 -3.25 -10.20 -8.49
CA CYS A 111 -2.92 -9.37 -9.63
C CYS A 111 -2.87 -7.88 -9.26
N ALA A 112 -1.93 -7.13 -9.83
CA ALA A 112 -1.80 -5.68 -9.67
C ALA A 112 -1.33 -5.05 -10.98
N GLU A 113 -1.76 -3.82 -11.23
CA GLU A 113 -1.44 -3.06 -12.44
C GLU A 113 -0.79 -1.72 -12.08
N GLY A 114 -0.24 -1.03 -13.09
CA GLY A 114 0.31 0.31 -12.92
C GLY A 114 -0.72 1.27 -12.30
N GLY A 115 -0.32 1.98 -11.23
CA GLY A 115 -1.20 2.88 -10.47
C GLY A 115 -1.85 2.26 -9.23
N ASP A 116 -1.66 0.96 -8.98
CA ASP A 116 -2.04 0.33 -7.71
C ASP A 116 -0.98 0.44 -6.60
N SER A 117 0.23 0.85 -6.97
CA SER A 117 1.38 0.99 -6.07
C SER A 117 1.06 1.79 -4.82
N GLY A 118 1.49 1.28 -3.66
CA GLY A 118 1.24 1.94 -2.39
C GLY A 118 -0.18 1.73 -1.83
N GLY A 119 -1.03 1.00 -2.56
CA GLY A 119 -2.35 0.57 -2.12
C GLY A 119 -2.28 -0.54 -1.05
N SER A 120 -3.32 -0.67 -0.24
CA SER A 120 -3.28 -1.55 0.93
C SER A 120 -3.31 -3.03 0.56
N PHE A 121 -2.50 -3.84 1.25
CA PHE A 121 -2.73 -5.28 1.40
C PHE A 121 -3.30 -5.60 2.79
N ILE A 122 -4.32 -6.46 2.86
CA ILE A 122 -5.02 -6.83 4.10
C ILE A 122 -5.38 -8.32 4.10
N SER A 123 -5.29 -8.96 5.27
CA SER A 123 -5.74 -10.34 5.52
C SER A 123 -6.70 -10.32 6.70
N GLY A 124 -7.98 -10.61 6.45
CA GLY A 124 -9.04 -10.37 7.44
C GLY A 124 -9.11 -8.88 7.79
N ASP A 125 -8.87 -8.54 9.05
CA ASP A 125 -8.79 -7.17 9.58
C ASP A 125 -7.35 -6.73 9.91
N GLN A 126 -6.34 -7.48 9.44
CA GLN A 126 -4.93 -7.23 9.71
C GLN A 126 -4.24 -6.65 8.47
N ALA A 127 -3.69 -5.44 8.59
CA ALA A 127 -2.90 -4.82 7.53
C ALA A 127 -1.58 -5.59 7.30
N GLN A 128 -1.25 -5.84 6.04
CA GLN A 128 -0.11 -6.68 5.63
C GLN A 128 1.01 -5.88 4.96
N GLY A 129 0.72 -4.69 4.45
CA GLY A 129 1.70 -3.84 3.77
C GLY A 129 1.07 -2.95 2.70
N VAL A 130 1.94 -2.42 1.84
CA VAL A 130 1.65 -1.59 0.68
C VAL A 130 2.37 -2.11 -0.56
#